data_AF-A0AB74CE82-F1
#
_entry.id   AF-A0AB74CE82-F1
#
_cell.length_a   1.000
_cell.length_b   1.000
_cell.length_c   1.000
_cell.angle_alpha   90.00
_cell.angle_beta   90.00
_cell.angle_gamma   90.00
#
_symmetry.space_group_name_H-M   'P 1'
#
loop_
_entity.id
_entity.type
_entity.pdbx_description
1 polymer ?
#
loop_
_entity_poly.entity_id
_entity_poly.type
_entity_poly.pdbx_seq_one_letter_code
_entity_poly.pdbx_strand_id
1 'polypeptide(L)'
;MANTSLSEASIYSCGPPGICQPESAITPPDRRRGSPACWSIPAGVYTARELVRRFAPLLDTVVHHLGPDPPNTKPARIVLLDNVAANLSTDTRESSLPLYDLSDISRREVRDQARRIGQVLVQWAREYTDEPYDPDLYLRGPGDGHLLLQSSLALMYARCTRPHHMQLLSEYMRQMVVLRDALLPFQNFYAVPIPVDGRARGIRHLEAPRERFLTTVFAGHITQASVVSLARAVLAPDLPVTMTGGYGFQYTHGLILPAILAGGVVPYHLLRYVPSKMDSSAVEVLFDYHFPDYHEAPRGDIPAGPPTILTRYPIDLPNQKEELQTAGIGLQAGSSTSAIRGLELRLEFKSGDTARVDVGQIARGLRHSYEAREETRDSTTNHTVFLHSASEILIQPGWGLSTAETAGFHVIPVDDPTIALALLGKLYPRNVILLPNDEQLGQTDDVGEDSEAKFVIWGGFKRGGLKGVF
;
A
#
# COMPACT_ATOMS: atom_id res chain seq x y z
N MET A 1 -16.62 0.81 -67.11
CA MET A 1 -17.87 1.10 -67.86
C MET A 1 -18.59 2.22 -67.11
N ALA A 2 -19.17 3.22 -67.79
CA ALA A 2 -19.81 4.42 -67.20
C ALA A 2 -18.85 5.35 -66.40
N ASN A 3 -18.78 6.69 -66.49
CA ASN A 3 -19.52 7.76 -67.19
C ASN A 3 -21.05 7.82 -66.89
N THR A 4 -21.68 8.90 -66.43
CA THR A 4 -21.29 10.32 -66.10
C THR A 4 -22.35 10.86 -65.09
N SER A 5 -22.48 12.12 -64.61
CA SER A 5 -21.92 13.47 -64.88
C SER A 5 -22.15 14.34 -63.61
N LEU A 6 -21.24 15.25 -63.21
CA LEU A 6 -21.20 16.70 -63.53
C LEU A 6 -22.51 17.50 -63.35
N SER A 7 -22.44 18.53 -62.51
CA SER A 7 -22.88 19.90 -62.83
C SER A 7 -22.13 20.91 -61.95
N GLU A 8 -21.74 22.05 -62.53
CA GLU A 8 -21.09 23.18 -61.85
C GLU A 8 -22.08 24.32 -61.58
N ALA A 9 -21.72 25.27 -60.69
CA ALA A 9 -21.96 26.74 -60.76
C ALA A 9 -22.09 27.39 -59.36
N SER A 10 -21.76 28.67 -59.15
CA SER A 10 -20.74 29.53 -59.77
C SER A 10 -20.57 30.83 -58.94
N ILE A 11 -19.35 31.37 -58.90
CA ILE A 11 -18.97 32.79 -58.74
C ILE A 11 -19.79 33.68 -57.76
N TYR A 12 -19.11 34.23 -56.75
CA TYR A 12 -18.82 35.67 -56.72
C TYR A 12 -17.46 35.96 -56.09
N SER A 13 -16.79 37.01 -56.58
CA SER A 13 -15.42 37.39 -56.22
C SER A 13 -15.31 38.92 -56.11
N CYS A 14 -14.54 39.40 -55.13
CA CYS A 14 -13.84 40.68 -55.20
C CYS A 14 -12.62 40.66 -54.26
N GLY A 15 -11.53 41.31 -54.67
CA GLY A 15 -10.18 41.11 -54.13
C GLY A 15 -9.60 42.28 -53.30
N PRO A 16 -8.27 42.28 -53.07
CA PRO A 16 -7.60 43.01 -51.98
C PRO A 16 -6.97 44.34 -52.47
N PRO A 17 -6.28 45.13 -51.60
CA PRO A 17 -4.86 44.87 -51.29
C PRO A 17 -4.43 45.25 -49.84
N GLY A 18 -3.16 44.99 -49.49
CA GLY A 18 -2.50 45.63 -48.32
C GLY A 18 -1.40 44.79 -47.67
N ILE A 19 -0.12 45.14 -47.90
CA ILE A 19 1.03 44.56 -47.19
C ILE A 19 1.49 45.56 -46.13
N CYS A 20 1.62 45.12 -44.87
CA CYS A 20 2.32 45.84 -43.80
C CYS A 20 3.19 44.88 -42.98
N GLN A 21 4.11 45.45 -42.19
CA GLN A 21 5.25 44.77 -41.59
C GLN A 21 4.89 43.97 -40.32
N PRO A 22 5.71 42.98 -39.91
CA PRO A 22 5.50 42.22 -38.68
C PRO A 22 5.76 43.10 -37.44
N GLU A 23 4.75 43.28 -36.60
CA GLU A 23 4.93 43.93 -35.31
C GLU A 23 5.77 43.06 -34.36
N SER A 24 6.92 43.62 -33.98
CA SER A 24 7.64 43.42 -32.71
C SER A 24 7.13 42.27 -31.83
N ALA A 25 7.79 41.11 -31.90
CA ALA A 25 7.59 40.04 -30.93
C ALA A 25 7.76 40.56 -29.49
N ILE A 26 6.65 40.66 -28.75
CA ILE A 26 6.65 41.09 -27.35
C ILE A 26 7.45 40.07 -26.55
N THR A 27 8.69 40.42 -26.24
CA THR A 27 9.56 39.59 -25.42
C THR A 27 8.91 39.48 -24.03
N PRO A 28 8.68 38.28 -23.48
CA PRO A 28 8.04 38.14 -22.18
C PRO A 28 8.89 38.88 -21.14
N PRO A 29 8.28 39.75 -20.29
CA PRO A 29 9.04 40.63 -19.42
C PRO A 29 9.92 39.81 -18.47
N ASP A 30 11.20 40.20 -18.40
CA ASP A 30 12.21 39.54 -17.59
C ASP A 30 11.73 39.39 -16.13
N ARG A 31 11.86 38.18 -15.57
CA ARG A 31 11.40 37.82 -14.21
C ARG A 31 12.36 38.36 -13.13
N ARG A 32 12.72 39.65 -13.23
CA ARG A 32 13.68 40.36 -12.35
C ARG A 32 13.10 41.59 -11.68
N ARG A 33 11.83 41.51 -11.26
CA ARG A 33 11.34 42.19 -10.05
C ARG A 33 10.70 41.14 -9.16
N GLY A 34 10.88 41.27 -7.85
CA GLY A 34 10.56 40.21 -6.89
C GLY A 34 9.11 39.76 -6.99
N SER A 35 8.91 38.52 -7.45
CA SER A 35 7.69 37.79 -7.08
C SER A 35 7.77 37.50 -5.58
N PRO A 36 6.69 37.61 -4.80
CA PRO A 36 6.68 37.03 -3.47
C PRO A 36 7.04 35.54 -3.59
N ALA A 37 7.88 35.04 -2.69
CA ALA A 37 8.40 33.68 -2.78
C ALA A 37 7.23 32.71 -2.66
N CYS A 38 6.86 32.06 -3.78
CA CYS A 38 5.78 31.10 -3.78
C CYS A 38 6.09 29.99 -2.77
N TRP A 39 5.15 29.72 -1.86
CA TRP A 39 5.30 28.64 -0.88
C TRP A 39 5.73 27.34 -1.57
N SER A 40 6.79 26.74 -1.01
CA SER A 40 7.47 25.56 -1.50
C SER A 40 8.15 24.86 -0.32
N ILE A 41 8.38 23.55 -0.45
CA ILE A 41 9.17 22.78 0.50
C ILE A 41 10.58 22.64 -0.11
N PRO A 42 11.66 22.92 0.64
CA PRO A 42 13.02 22.73 0.16
C PRO A 42 13.26 21.28 -0.30
N ALA A 43 14.25 21.10 -1.19
CA ALA A 43 14.73 19.76 -1.50
C ALA A 43 15.35 19.11 -0.26
N GLY A 44 15.02 17.84 0.01
CA GLY A 44 15.42 17.17 1.24
C GLY A 44 14.72 15.83 1.44
N VAL A 45 14.83 15.29 2.65
CA VAL A 45 14.19 14.03 3.07
C VAL A 45 13.42 14.32 4.34
N TYR A 46 12.14 13.92 4.40
CA TYR A 46 11.22 14.29 5.47
C TYR A 46 10.39 13.09 5.92
N THR A 47 10.16 12.97 7.23
CA THR A 47 9.08 12.13 7.75
C THR A 47 7.72 12.78 7.48
N ALA A 48 6.65 11.97 7.52
CA ALA A 48 5.28 12.47 7.42
C ALA A 48 4.96 13.60 8.42
N ARG A 49 5.51 13.54 9.65
CA ARG A 49 5.30 14.57 10.68
C ARG A 49 6.00 15.89 10.34
N GLU A 50 7.17 15.81 9.72
CA GLU A 50 7.89 16.99 9.23
C GLU A 50 7.20 17.62 8.03
N LEU A 51 6.59 16.83 7.13
CA LEU A 51 5.78 17.36 6.02
C LEU A 51 4.55 18.12 6.54
N VAL A 52 3.82 17.60 7.53
CA VAL A 52 2.72 18.34 8.20
C VAL A 52 3.20 19.68 8.76
N ARG A 53 4.35 19.70 9.45
CA ARG A 53 5.02 20.93 9.93
C ARG A 53 5.36 21.89 8.79
N ARG A 54 5.87 21.40 7.64
CA ARG A 54 6.15 22.23 6.45
C ARG A 54 4.91 22.79 5.76
N PHE A 55 3.75 22.13 5.88
CA PHE A 55 2.47 22.65 5.36
C PHE A 55 1.88 23.76 6.23
N ALA A 56 2.15 23.75 7.54
CA ALA A 56 1.46 24.58 8.53
C ALA A 56 1.43 26.10 8.24
N PRO A 57 2.49 26.76 7.71
CA PRO A 57 2.44 28.18 7.35
C PRO A 57 1.30 28.57 6.39
N LEU A 58 0.83 27.64 5.55
CA LEU A 58 -0.35 27.87 4.69
C LEU A 58 -1.63 28.10 5.53
N LEU A 59 -1.81 27.33 6.60
CA LEU A 59 -2.96 27.44 7.51
C LEU A 59 -2.77 28.59 8.51
N ASP A 60 -1.57 28.76 9.05
CA ASP A 60 -1.31 29.75 10.09
C ASP A 60 -1.39 31.19 9.53
N THR A 61 -1.04 31.40 8.25
CA THR A 61 -1.34 32.65 7.53
C THR A 61 -2.84 32.92 7.41
N VAL A 62 -3.67 31.89 7.18
CA VAL A 62 -5.14 32.05 7.13
C VAL A 62 -5.69 32.41 8.50
N VAL A 63 -5.20 31.76 9.56
CA VAL A 63 -5.57 32.05 10.96
C VAL A 63 -5.19 33.49 11.34
N HIS A 64 -3.98 33.95 10.97
CA HIS A 64 -3.54 35.33 11.20
C HIS A 64 -4.53 36.36 10.64
N HIS A 65 -4.96 36.20 9.39
CA HIS A 65 -5.88 37.15 8.74
C HIS A 65 -7.36 36.97 9.12
N LEU A 66 -7.74 35.89 9.82
CA LEU A 66 -9.06 35.79 10.46
C LEU A 66 -9.14 36.69 11.72
N GLY A 67 -8.00 37.01 12.33
CA GLY A 67 -7.90 37.87 13.52
C GLY A 67 -8.08 37.11 14.84
N PRO A 68 -8.18 37.83 15.97
CA PRO A 68 -8.31 37.22 17.29
C PRO A 68 -9.66 36.50 17.45
N ASP A 69 -9.62 35.31 18.05
CA ASP A 69 -10.81 34.50 18.32
C ASP A 69 -11.80 35.22 19.25
N PRO A 70 -13.11 35.26 18.93
CA PRO A 70 -14.11 35.84 19.82
C PRO A 70 -14.22 35.08 21.16
N PRO A 71 -14.47 35.79 22.28
CA PRO A 71 -14.53 35.17 23.61
C PRO A 71 -15.61 34.09 23.68
N ASN A 72 -15.31 33.00 24.38
CA ASN A 72 -16.18 31.81 24.52
C ASN A 72 -16.52 31.08 23.20
N THR A 73 -15.78 31.31 22.11
CA THR A 73 -15.92 30.55 20.85
C THR A 73 -14.81 29.52 20.68
N LYS A 74 -15.00 28.59 19.73
CA LYS A 74 -13.99 27.58 19.39
C LYS A 74 -12.93 28.22 18.47
N PRO A 75 -11.63 28.15 18.80
CA PRO A 75 -10.59 28.82 18.03
C PRO A 75 -10.60 28.48 16.53
N ALA A 76 -10.45 29.50 15.68
CA ALA A 76 -10.54 29.40 14.23
C ALA A 76 -9.60 28.33 13.66
N ARG A 77 -8.36 28.24 14.19
CA ARG A 77 -7.39 27.20 13.84
C ARG A 77 -7.93 25.78 14.07
N ILE A 78 -8.65 25.55 15.17
CA ILE A 78 -9.25 24.23 15.44
C ILE A 78 -10.47 23.97 14.56
N VAL A 79 -11.29 24.99 14.26
CA VAL A 79 -12.43 24.86 13.33
C VAL A 79 -11.96 24.47 11.92
N LEU A 80 -10.86 25.07 11.44
CA LEU A 80 -10.26 24.72 10.16
C LEU A 80 -9.60 23.32 10.18
N LEU A 81 -8.96 22.92 11.29
CA LEU A 81 -8.40 21.57 11.44
C LEU A 81 -9.48 20.48 11.56
N ASP A 82 -10.66 20.78 12.12
CA ASP A 82 -11.80 19.86 12.10
C ASP A 82 -12.31 19.63 10.67
N ASN A 83 -12.26 20.66 9.81
CA ASN A 83 -12.58 20.49 8.40
C ASN A 83 -11.57 19.63 7.64
N VAL A 84 -10.28 19.78 7.98
CA VAL A 84 -9.22 18.91 7.47
C VAL A 84 -9.44 17.47 7.94
N ALA A 85 -9.86 17.26 9.20
CA ALA A 85 -10.25 15.94 9.69
C ALA A 85 -11.45 15.37 8.93
N ALA A 86 -12.48 16.18 8.63
CA ALA A 86 -13.62 15.76 7.83
C ALA A 86 -13.23 15.41 6.37
N ASN A 87 -12.27 16.14 5.77
CA ASN A 87 -11.74 15.81 4.44
C ASN A 87 -10.85 14.56 4.44
N LEU A 88 -10.17 14.27 5.56
CA LEU A 88 -9.26 13.13 5.69
C LEU A 88 -9.93 11.82 6.13
N SER A 89 -11.13 11.87 6.74
CA SER A 89 -11.94 10.68 7.04
C SER A 89 -12.44 9.98 5.77
N THR A 90 -13.07 8.81 5.91
CA THR A 90 -13.56 7.97 4.80
C THR A 90 -15.08 7.78 4.78
N ASP A 91 -15.80 8.42 5.71
CA ASP A 91 -17.20 8.18 6.06
C ASP A 91 -18.04 9.47 6.21
N THR A 92 -17.39 10.62 6.14
CA THR A 92 -17.99 11.96 6.09
C THR A 92 -18.46 12.32 4.68
N ARG A 93 -19.42 13.25 4.57
CA ARG A 93 -19.79 13.87 3.29
C ARG A 93 -18.62 14.60 2.65
N GLU A 94 -17.78 15.22 3.48
CA GLU A 94 -16.65 16.03 3.09
C GLU A 94 -15.41 15.19 2.71
N SER A 95 -15.50 13.85 2.82
CA SER A 95 -14.39 12.93 2.57
C SER A 95 -13.81 13.07 1.16
N SER A 96 -12.48 13.18 1.09
CA SER A 96 -11.71 13.07 -0.16
C SER A 96 -11.41 11.63 -0.60
N LEU A 97 -11.79 10.63 0.21
CA LEU A 97 -11.67 9.21 -0.08
C LEU A 97 -12.86 8.44 0.55
N PRO A 98 -14.09 8.65 0.04
CA PRO A 98 -15.29 8.04 0.58
C PRO A 98 -15.29 6.52 0.32
N LEU A 99 -15.24 5.73 1.39
CA LEU A 99 -15.10 4.27 1.36
C LEU A 99 -16.14 3.61 2.28
N TYR A 100 -17.40 3.76 1.87
CA TYR A 100 -18.57 3.15 2.51
C TYR A 100 -18.67 1.65 2.23
N ASP A 101 -19.29 0.92 3.16
CA ASP A 101 -19.66 -0.50 3.15
C ASP A 101 -18.93 -1.44 2.16
N LEU A 102 -17.96 -2.19 2.68
CA LEU A 102 -16.95 -2.88 1.86
C LEU A 102 -16.88 -4.37 2.20
N SER A 103 -17.44 -5.20 1.31
CA SER A 103 -17.35 -6.66 1.35
C SER A 103 -15.94 -7.20 1.02
N ASP A 104 -15.16 -6.46 0.24
CA ASP A 104 -13.78 -6.78 -0.13
C ASP A 104 -12.76 -6.42 0.96
N ILE A 105 -11.88 -7.37 1.30
CA ILE A 105 -10.80 -7.23 2.30
C ILE A 105 -9.83 -6.11 1.93
N SER A 106 -9.48 -6.01 0.64
CA SER A 106 -8.46 -5.11 0.10
C SER A 106 -8.87 -3.63 0.28
N ARG A 107 -10.12 -3.29 -0.06
CA ARG A 107 -10.66 -1.95 0.22
C ARG A 107 -10.87 -1.69 1.71
N ARG A 108 -11.19 -2.70 2.54
CA ARG A 108 -11.25 -2.53 4.01
C ARG A 108 -9.87 -2.13 4.57
N GLU A 109 -8.80 -2.79 4.13
CA GLU A 109 -7.43 -2.43 4.51
C GLU A 109 -7.11 -0.97 4.15
N VAL A 110 -7.36 -0.56 2.90
CA VAL A 110 -7.11 0.82 2.45
C VAL A 110 -7.95 1.83 3.24
N ARG A 111 -9.23 1.55 3.52
CA ARG A 111 -10.10 2.41 4.33
C ARG A 111 -9.56 2.60 5.75
N ASP A 112 -9.23 1.52 6.43
CA ASP A 112 -8.87 1.58 7.85
C ASP A 112 -7.45 2.11 8.05
N GLN A 113 -6.54 1.88 7.09
CA GLN A 113 -5.26 2.55 7.00
C GLN A 113 -5.41 4.06 6.66
N ALA A 114 -6.31 4.44 5.74
CA ALA A 114 -6.58 5.85 5.42
C ALA A 114 -7.11 6.62 6.65
N ARG A 115 -8.04 6.02 7.40
CA ARG A 115 -8.54 6.54 8.69
C ARG A 115 -7.40 6.74 9.69
N ARG A 116 -6.57 5.71 9.90
CA ARG A 116 -5.44 5.75 10.82
C ARG A 116 -4.43 6.85 10.48
N ILE A 117 -4.08 6.98 9.20
CA ILE A 117 -3.18 8.05 8.74
C ILE A 117 -3.85 9.41 8.94
N GLY A 118 -5.08 9.59 8.47
CA GLY A 118 -5.82 10.86 8.57
C GLY A 118 -5.93 11.39 10.01
N GLN A 119 -6.25 10.51 10.96
CA GLN A 119 -6.30 10.83 12.39
C GLN A 119 -4.94 11.32 12.92
N VAL A 120 -3.84 10.61 12.58
CA VAL A 120 -2.49 10.95 13.04
C VAL A 120 -1.96 12.23 12.39
N LEU A 121 -2.22 12.46 11.09
CA LEU A 121 -1.86 13.72 10.43
C LEU A 121 -2.59 14.93 11.07
N VAL A 122 -3.87 14.78 11.41
CA VAL A 122 -4.63 15.81 12.14
C VAL A 122 -4.12 16.01 13.56
N GLN A 123 -3.73 14.94 14.25
CA GLN A 123 -3.13 15.03 15.58
C GLN A 123 -1.85 15.86 15.54
N TRP A 124 -0.90 15.52 14.67
CA TRP A 124 0.34 16.29 14.49
C TRP A 124 0.06 17.75 14.08
N ALA A 125 -0.95 17.98 13.25
CA ALA A 125 -1.37 19.32 12.86
C ALA A 125 -2.00 20.13 14.02
N ARG A 126 -2.58 19.47 15.04
CA ARG A 126 -3.11 20.10 16.27
C ARG A 126 -2.05 20.29 17.36
N GLU A 127 -1.06 19.41 17.43
CA GLU A 127 0.09 19.51 18.34
C GLU A 127 1.04 20.68 18.02
N TYR A 128 0.92 21.25 16.83
CA TYR A 128 1.81 22.29 16.32
C TYR A 128 1.31 23.70 16.66
N THR A 129 2.18 24.53 17.26
CA THR A 129 1.96 25.96 17.48
C THR A 129 3.27 26.74 17.27
N ASP A 130 3.15 28.06 17.10
CA ASP A 130 4.21 29.06 17.37
C ASP A 130 5.52 28.98 16.55
N GLU A 131 5.49 28.45 15.32
CA GLU A 131 6.61 28.58 14.37
C GLU A 131 6.51 29.80 13.43
N PRO A 132 7.63 30.24 12.84
CA PRO A 132 7.63 31.36 11.90
C PRO A 132 6.82 31.07 10.63
N TYR A 133 5.77 31.87 10.42
CA TYR A 133 5.07 32.01 9.15
C TYR A 133 5.27 33.41 8.59
N ASP A 134 5.11 33.55 7.27
CA ASP A 134 5.09 34.85 6.59
C ASP A 134 3.62 35.35 6.55
N PRO A 135 3.25 36.46 7.22
CA PRO A 135 1.89 36.97 7.19
C PRO A 135 1.49 37.49 5.80
N ASP A 136 2.44 37.81 4.93
CA ASP A 136 2.21 38.25 3.54
C ASP A 136 2.33 37.08 2.53
N LEU A 137 2.32 35.82 3.00
CA LEU A 137 2.50 34.62 2.17
C LEU A 137 1.44 34.49 1.08
N TYR A 138 1.78 34.96 -0.12
CA TYR A 138 0.85 34.97 -1.25
C TYR A 138 1.01 33.73 -2.14
N LEU A 139 -0.05 32.92 -2.20
CA LEU A 139 -0.19 31.80 -3.11
C LEU A 139 -1.28 32.07 -4.14
N ARG A 140 -0.93 31.99 -5.43
CA ARG A 140 -1.88 31.92 -6.55
C ARG A 140 -1.93 30.49 -7.10
N GLY A 141 -3.13 29.98 -7.34
CA GLY A 141 -3.35 28.71 -8.02
C GLY A 141 -4.84 28.40 -8.19
N PRO A 142 -5.20 27.31 -8.90
CA PRO A 142 -6.55 26.77 -8.82
C PRO A 142 -6.81 26.31 -7.38
N GLY A 143 -7.93 26.75 -6.80
CA GLY A 143 -8.46 26.17 -5.57
C GLY A 143 -9.15 24.86 -5.89
N ASP A 144 -8.78 23.78 -5.21
CA ASP A 144 -9.50 22.51 -5.34
C ASP A 144 -10.82 22.56 -4.56
N GLY A 145 -11.84 21.90 -5.11
CA GLY A 145 -13.19 21.81 -4.56
C GLY A 145 -13.34 20.93 -3.32
N HIS A 146 -12.33 20.90 -2.45
CA HIS A 146 -12.43 20.29 -1.12
C HIS A 146 -13.61 20.88 -0.36
N LEU A 147 -14.51 20.01 0.10
CA LEU A 147 -15.74 20.46 0.75
C LEU A 147 -15.44 21.06 2.12
N LEU A 148 -16.20 22.10 2.47
CA LEU A 148 -16.06 22.83 3.72
C LEU A 148 -17.27 22.61 4.63
N LEU A 149 -17.00 22.21 5.88
CA LEU A 149 -17.96 22.23 6.98
C LEU A 149 -18.57 23.62 7.14
N GLN A 150 -19.84 23.69 7.54
CA GLN A 150 -20.57 24.97 7.70
C GLN A 150 -19.88 25.96 8.65
N SER A 151 -19.21 25.46 9.69
CA SER A 151 -18.40 26.27 10.61
C SER A 151 -17.16 26.88 9.95
N SER A 152 -16.49 26.14 9.04
CA SER A 152 -15.36 26.66 8.25
C SER A 152 -15.83 27.60 7.15
N LEU A 153 -16.99 27.36 6.53
CA LEU A 153 -17.61 28.31 5.59
C LEU A 153 -17.91 29.64 6.27
N ALA A 154 -18.47 29.63 7.48
CA ALA A 154 -18.77 30.86 8.23
C ALA A 154 -17.52 31.72 8.49
N LEU A 155 -16.37 31.10 8.82
CA LEU A 155 -15.08 31.80 8.95
C LEU A 155 -14.57 32.30 7.59
N MET A 156 -14.59 31.45 6.56
CA MET A 156 -13.98 31.78 5.27
C MET A 156 -14.80 32.76 4.40
N TYR A 157 -16.05 33.06 4.79
CA TYR A 157 -16.86 34.14 4.23
C TYR A 157 -17.04 35.33 5.21
N ALA A 158 -16.28 35.38 6.32
CA ALA A 158 -16.23 36.54 7.20
C ALA A 158 -15.57 37.75 6.53
N ARG A 159 -15.86 38.97 7.02
CA ARG A 159 -15.41 40.25 6.41
C ARG A 159 -13.89 40.42 6.30
N CYS A 160 -13.10 39.73 7.13
CA CYS A 160 -11.64 39.79 7.09
C CYS A 160 -11.06 38.88 5.98
N THR A 161 -11.83 37.91 5.49
CA THR A 161 -11.31 36.87 4.59
C THR A 161 -11.23 37.35 3.15
N ARG A 162 -10.04 37.25 2.54
CA ARG A 162 -9.78 37.62 1.15
C ARG A 162 -9.70 36.35 0.28
N PRO A 163 -9.96 36.42 -1.04
CA PRO A 163 -9.95 35.23 -1.91
C PRO A 163 -8.66 34.40 -1.90
N HIS A 164 -7.51 34.99 -1.58
CA HIS A 164 -6.24 34.25 -1.49
C HIS A 164 -6.10 33.45 -0.18
N HIS A 165 -6.80 33.81 0.91
CA HIS A 165 -6.84 32.98 2.12
C HIS A 165 -7.53 31.64 1.83
N MET A 166 -8.55 31.64 0.97
CA MET A 166 -9.15 30.40 0.47
C MET A 166 -8.16 29.58 -0.36
N GLN A 167 -7.34 30.21 -1.21
CA GLN A 167 -6.32 29.49 -1.99
C GLN A 167 -5.23 28.86 -1.10
N LEU A 168 -4.84 29.52 0.00
CA LEU A 168 -3.97 28.96 1.02
C LEU A 168 -4.61 27.77 1.76
N LEU A 169 -5.87 27.90 2.19
CA LEU A 169 -6.60 26.80 2.86
C LEU A 169 -6.82 25.60 1.92
N SER A 170 -7.22 25.82 0.67
CA SER A 170 -7.33 24.78 -0.36
C SER A 170 -5.99 24.09 -0.62
N GLU A 171 -4.87 24.82 -0.63
CA GLU A 171 -3.54 24.22 -0.76
C GLU A 171 -3.19 23.38 0.48
N TYR A 172 -3.43 23.88 1.69
CA TYR A 172 -3.18 23.12 2.92
C TYR A 172 -3.97 21.79 2.94
N MET A 173 -5.27 21.83 2.62
CA MET A 173 -6.10 20.63 2.52
C MET A 173 -5.60 19.66 1.45
N ARG A 174 -5.25 20.16 0.26
CA ARG A 174 -4.68 19.36 -0.84
C ARG A 174 -3.40 18.65 -0.39
N GLN A 175 -2.44 19.38 0.19
CA GLN A 175 -1.16 18.82 0.63
C GLN A 175 -1.35 17.75 1.72
N MET A 176 -2.28 17.96 2.66
CA MET A 176 -2.66 16.95 3.67
C MET A 176 -3.34 15.70 3.06
N VAL A 177 -4.20 15.87 2.05
CA VAL A 177 -4.86 14.76 1.34
C VAL A 177 -3.87 13.97 0.49
N VAL A 178 -3.00 14.65 -0.26
CA VAL A 178 -1.91 14.00 -1.01
C VAL A 178 -0.96 13.26 -0.07
N LEU A 179 -0.64 13.81 1.10
CA LEU A 179 0.17 13.12 2.11
C LEU A 179 -0.54 11.87 2.66
N ARG A 180 -1.82 11.94 3.01
CA ARG A 180 -2.58 10.75 3.46
C ARG A 180 -2.52 9.65 2.40
N ASP A 181 -2.79 10.01 1.14
CA ASP A 181 -2.93 9.04 0.07
C ASP A 181 -1.58 8.45 -0.37
N ALA A 182 -0.50 9.24 -0.36
CA ALA A 182 0.87 8.77 -0.59
C ALA A 182 1.36 7.80 0.50
N LEU A 183 0.83 7.90 1.73
CA LEU A 183 1.21 7.06 2.86
C LEU A 183 0.43 5.73 2.95
N LEU A 184 -0.62 5.55 2.15
CA LEU A 184 -1.47 4.34 2.17
C LEU A 184 -0.68 3.02 2.08
N PRO A 185 0.41 2.88 1.30
CA PRO A 185 1.14 1.62 1.23
C PRO A 185 1.84 1.18 2.53
N PHE A 186 2.05 2.06 3.52
CA PHE A 186 3.04 1.83 4.58
C PHE A 186 2.44 1.58 5.98
N GLN A 187 2.48 0.34 6.46
CA GLN A 187 2.03 -0.08 7.80
C GLN A 187 2.63 0.78 8.94
N ASN A 188 3.88 1.22 8.77
CA ASN A 188 4.62 2.11 9.67
C ASN A 188 4.93 3.49 9.03
N PHE A 189 3.97 4.08 8.31
CA PHE A 189 4.04 5.38 7.62
C PHE A 189 4.78 6.50 8.36
N TYR A 190 4.66 6.56 9.68
CA TYR A 190 5.31 7.57 10.54
C TYR A 190 6.84 7.51 10.52
N ALA A 191 7.44 6.36 10.18
CA ALA A 191 8.87 6.13 10.16
C ALA A 191 9.51 6.25 8.76
N VAL A 192 8.72 6.49 7.71
CA VAL A 192 9.17 6.47 6.31
C VAL A 192 9.88 7.79 5.96
N PRO A 193 11.16 7.76 5.53
CA PRO A 193 11.85 8.93 4.97
C PRO A 193 11.42 9.20 3.52
N ILE A 194 10.64 10.24 3.29
CA ILE A 194 10.12 10.63 1.96
C ILE A 194 11.06 11.65 1.33
N PRO A 195 11.65 11.38 0.15
CA PRO A 195 12.43 12.37 -0.59
C PRO A 195 11.50 13.43 -1.22
N VAL A 196 11.93 14.69 -1.20
CA VAL A 196 11.26 15.81 -1.86
C VAL A 196 12.29 16.53 -2.74
N ASP A 197 11.97 16.72 -4.02
CA ASP A 197 12.90 17.27 -5.02
C ASP A 197 12.94 18.82 -5.06
N GLY A 198 12.02 19.49 -4.36
CA GLY A 198 11.87 20.94 -4.35
C GLY A 198 11.40 21.56 -5.68
N ARG A 199 11.05 20.75 -6.70
CA ARG A 199 10.62 21.24 -8.02
C ARG A 199 9.11 21.46 -8.08
N ALA A 200 8.35 20.67 -7.34
CA ALA A 200 6.91 20.85 -7.17
C ALA A 200 6.58 21.85 -6.05
N ARG A 201 5.36 22.42 -6.11
CA ARG A 201 4.78 23.14 -4.96
C ARG A 201 4.40 22.09 -3.90
N GLY A 202 5.19 22.00 -2.84
CA GLY A 202 5.06 20.94 -1.84
C GLY A 202 5.21 19.54 -2.47
N ILE A 203 4.37 18.60 -2.07
CA ILE A 203 4.41 17.21 -2.56
C ILE A 203 3.48 16.94 -3.75
N ARG A 204 3.06 17.99 -4.49
CA ARG A 204 2.15 17.86 -5.65
C ARG A 204 2.64 16.94 -6.78
N HIS A 205 3.94 16.63 -6.87
CA HIS A 205 4.43 15.63 -7.82
C HIS A 205 3.79 14.24 -7.59
N LEU A 206 3.25 13.99 -6.40
CA LEU A 206 2.52 12.77 -6.04
C LEU A 206 1.03 12.78 -6.46
N GLU A 207 0.48 13.88 -6.99
CA GLU A 207 -0.94 13.96 -7.45
C GLU A 207 -1.24 12.89 -8.52
N ALA A 208 -0.38 12.75 -9.54
CA ALA A 208 -0.58 11.81 -10.64
C ALA A 208 -0.46 10.30 -10.27
N PRO A 209 0.55 9.83 -9.51
CA PRO A 209 0.57 8.42 -9.07
C PRO A 209 -0.55 8.10 -8.07
N ARG A 210 -0.94 9.06 -7.22
CA ARG A 210 -2.10 8.97 -6.33
C ARG A 210 -3.39 8.71 -7.11
N GLU A 211 -3.70 9.50 -8.14
CA GLU A 211 -4.93 9.36 -8.93
C GLU A 211 -5.06 7.97 -9.58
N ARG A 212 -3.96 7.45 -10.12
CA ARG A 212 -3.90 6.08 -10.69
C ARG A 212 -4.20 5.02 -9.63
N PHE A 213 -3.59 5.13 -8.45
CA PHE A 213 -3.86 4.19 -7.35
C PHE A 213 -5.32 4.27 -6.89
N LEU A 214 -5.86 5.47 -6.69
CA LEU A 214 -7.25 5.67 -6.29
C LEU A 214 -8.25 5.12 -7.31
N THR A 215 -7.92 5.12 -8.61
CA THR A 215 -8.73 4.43 -9.63
C THR A 215 -8.80 2.93 -9.38
N THR A 216 -7.70 2.27 -8.98
CA THR A 216 -7.71 0.83 -8.60
C THR A 216 -8.51 0.57 -7.32
N VAL A 217 -8.47 1.51 -6.36
CA VAL A 217 -9.27 1.45 -5.12
C VAL A 217 -10.77 1.55 -5.42
N PHE A 218 -11.21 2.55 -6.19
CA PHE A 218 -12.62 2.71 -6.53
C PHE A 218 -13.14 1.61 -7.48
N ALA A 219 -12.28 1.07 -8.36
CA ALA A 219 -12.61 -0.10 -9.17
C ALA A 219 -12.73 -1.40 -8.35
N GLY A 220 -12.28 -1.43 -7.09
CA GLY A 220 -12.27 -2.66 -6.26
C GLY A 220 -11.26 -3.71 -6.71
N HIS A 221 -10.24 -3.32 -7.48
CA HIS A 221 -9.19 -4.18 -8.02
C HIS A 221 -7.82 -3.74 -7.49
N ILE A 222 -7.69 -3.66 -6.16
CA ILE A 222 -6.41 -3.39 -5.49
C ILE A 222 -5.54 -4.64 -5.64
N THR A 223 -4.26 -4.45 -5.94
CA THR A 223 -3.30 -5.54 -6.13
C THR A 223 -1.98 -5.20 -5.44
N GLN A 224 -1.15 -6.21 -5.17
CA GLN A 224 0.21 -5.96 -4.66
C GLN A 224 0.99 -5.05 -5.63
N ALA A 225 0.80 -5.22 -6.94
CA ALA A 225 1.41 -4.40 -7.97
C ALA A 225 1.00 -2.91 -7.87
N SER A 226 -0.28 -2.60 -7.64
CA SER A 226 -0.72 -1.20 -7.52
C SER A 226 -0.22 -0.54 -6.22
N VAL A 227 -0.17 -1.29 -5.11
CA VAL A 227 0.38 -0.80 -3.83
C VAL A 227 1.90 -0.57 -3.91
N VAL A 228 2.66 -1.51 -4.50
CA VAL A 228 4.11 -1.36 -4.73
C VAL A 228 4.41 -0.24 -5.73
N SER A 229 3.60 -0.10 -6.79
CA SER A 229 3.73 1.00 -7.77
C SER A 229 3.56 2.38 -7.13
N LEU A 230 2.55 2.56 -6.26
CA LEU A 230 2.40 3.81 -5.49
C LEU A 230 3.59 4.02 -4.54
N ALA A 231 3.99 3.01 -3.78
CA ALA A 231 5.11 3.11 -2.84
C ALA A 231 6.42 3.52 -3.53
N ARG A 232 6.69 2.97 -4.72
CA ARG A 232 7.83 3.36 -5.57
C ARG A 232 7.72 4.79 -6.07
N ALA A 233 6.55 5.20 -6.57
CA ALA A 233 6.35 6.57 -7.04
C ALA A 233 6.52 7.64 -5.94
N VAL A 234 6.44 7.25 -4.66
CA VAL A 234 6.67 8.12 -3.49
C VAL A 234 8.14 8.13 -3.03
N LEU A 235 8.90 7.04 -3.23
CA LEU A 235 10.22 6.84 -2.59
C LEU A 235 11.40 6.58 -3.54
N ALA A 236 11.13 5.99 -4.71
CA ALA A 236 12.13 5.51 -5.69
C ALA A 236 11.48 5.40 -7.09
N PRO A 237 11.17 6.53 -7.74
CA PRO A 237 10.39 6.55 -8.97
C PRO A 237 11.12 5.94 -10.18
N ASP A 238 12.46 5.96 -10.17
CA ASP A 238 13.33 5.53 -11.27
C ASP A 238 13.60 4.00 -11.29
N LEU A 239 13.07 3.24 -10.31
CA LEU A 239 13.14 1.78 -10.31
C LEU A 239 12.51 1.14 -11.57
N PRO A 240 13.02 -0.01 -12.06
CA PRO A 240 12.49 -0.68 -13.24
C PRO A 240 11.06 -1.21 -13.03
N VAL A 241 10.20 -1.12 -14.04
CA VAL A 241 8.86 -1.74 -14.00
C VAL A 241 8.96 -3.18 -14.55
N THR A 242 8.40 -4.15 -13.82
CA THR A 242 8.33 -5.56 -14.20
C THR A 242 6.89 -6.02 -14.35
N MET A 243 6.66 -7.17 -14.99
CA MET A 243 5.32 -7.71 -15.28
C MET A 243 4.46 -7.93 -14.03
N THR A 244 5.09 -8.24 -12.89
CA THR A 244 4.48 -8.48 -11.58
C THR A 244 4.30 -7.20 -10.74
N GLY A 245 4.99 -6.11 -11.10
CA GLY A 245 5.22 -4.94 -10.25
C GLY A 245 6.22 -5.12 -9.09
N GLY A 246 6.68 -6.36 -8.84
CA GLY A 246 7.44 -6.74 -7.65
C GLY A 246 6.60 -6.89 -6.37
N TYR A 247 7.26 -7.18 -5.24
CA TYR A 247 6.63 -7.24 -3.90
C TYR A 247 7.26 -6.29 -2.87
N GLY A 248 8.42 -5.72 -3.16
CA GLY A 248 9.13 -4.79 -2.30
C GLY A 248 10.30 -4.16 -3.05
N PHE A 249 11.06 -3.28 -2.39
CA PHE A 249 12.26 -2.68 -2.98
C PHE A 249 13.22 -2.15 -1.92
N GLN A 250 14.49 -2.00 -2.30
CA GLN A 250 15.46 -1.14 -1.63
C GLN A 250 15.52 0.21 -2.34
N TYR A 251 15.77 1.27 -1.58
CA TYR A 251 16.02 2.61 -2.10
C TYR A 251 17.08 3.33 -1.26
N THR A 252 17.37 4.58 -1.62
CA THR A 252 18.39 5.42 -0.99
C THR A 252 18.37 5.39 0.54
N HIS A 253 17.19 5.41 1.18
CA HIS A 253 17.06 5.50 2.65
C HIS A 253 16.70 4.20 3.37
N GLY A 254 16.48 3.08 2.68
CA GLY A 254 16.31 1.78 3.33
C GLY A 254 15.57 0.73 2.49
N LEU A 255 14.85 -0.16 3.17
CA LEU A 255 14.08 -1.26 2.56
C LEU A 255 12.57 -1.05 2.75
N ILE A 256 11.81 -1.45 1.75
CA ILE A 256 10.34 -1.55 1.75
C ILE A 256 9.99 -3.01 1.45
N LEU A 257 9.43 -3.71 2.42
CA LEU A 257 9.13 -5.15 2.34
C LEU A 257 7.65 -5.44 2.67
N PRO A 258 7.07 -6.59 2.27
CA PRO A 258 5.75 -7.02 2.72
C PRO A 258 5.63 -7.00 4.25
N ALA A 259 4.63 -6.30 4.79
CA ALA A 259 4.56 -6.03 6.23
C ALA A 259 4.23 -7.25 7.11
N ILE A 260 3.75 -8.35 6.50
CA ILE A 260 3.64 -9.70 7.09
C ILE A 260 4.94 -10.14 7.78
N LEU A 261 6.11 -9.77 7.24
CA LEU A 261 7.43 -10.20 7.72
C LEU A 261 7.84 -9.55 9.07
N ALA A 262 7.01 -8.68 9.63
CA ALA A 262 7.24 -8.05 10.93
C ALA A 262 6.53 -8.77 12.09
N GLY A 263 5.72 -9.79 11.80
CA GLY A 263 4.86 -10.47 12.77
C GLY A 263 3.72 -9.60 13.30
N GLY A 264 2.89 -10.19 14.15
CA GLY A 264 1.68 -9.59 14.69
C GLY A 264 0.52 -9.60 13.69
N VAL A 265 -0.36 -8.60 13.81
CA VAL A 265 -1.60 -8.54 13.02
C VAL A 265 -1.30 -8.42 11.53
N VAL A 266 -1.85 -9.36 10.77
CA VAL A 266 -1.53 -9.55 9.35
C VAL A 266 -2.21 -8.48 8.47
N PRO A 267 -1.42 -7.73 7.68
CA PRO A 267 -1.91 -6.96 6.57
C PRO A 267 -2.03 -7.81 5.29
N TYR A 268 -2.94 -7.43 4.41
CA TYR A 268 -3.19 -8.10 3.14
C TYR A 268 -2.24 -7.62 2.03
N HIS A 269 -2.08 -6.30 1.87
CA HIS A 269 -1.15 -5.70 0.91
C HIS A 269 -0.08 -4.77 1.50
N LEU A 270 -0.26 -4.27 2.73
CA LEU A 270 0.64 -3.23 3.25
C LEU A 270 2.11 -3.64 3.25
N LEU A 271 2.95 -2.65 2.99
CA LEU A 271 4.40 -2.70 3.02
C LEU A 271 4.90 -2.07 4.34
N ARG A 272 6.13 -2.40 4.73
CA ARG A 272 6.80 -1.87 5.92
C ARG A 272 8.18 -1.35 5.56
N TYR A 273 8.49 -0.16 6.05
CA TYR A 273 9.83 0.40 5.99
C TYR A 273 10.74 -0.20 7.07
N VAL A 274 11.95 -0.57 6.67
CA VAL A 274 13.03 -1.04 7.56
C VAL A 274 14.28 -0.20 7.29
N PRO A 275 14.89 0.44 8.32
CA PRO A 275 16.07 1.29 8.19
C PRO A 275 17.36 0.46 8.06
N SER A 276 17.47 -0.32 7.00
CA SER A 276 18.61 -1.18 6.65
C SER A 276 18.72 -1.33 5.13
N LYS A 277 19.74 -2.04 4.63
CA LYS A 277 19.90 -2.42 3.22
C LYS A 277 20.30 -3.90 3.11
N MET A 278 19.74 -4.60 2.14
CA MET A 278 20.03 -6.01 1.82
C MET A 278 21.17 -6.11 0.79
N ASP A 279 21.16 -5.25 -0.23
CA ASP A 279 22.19 -5.20 -1.25
C ASP A 279 23.06 -3.95 -1.03
N SER A 280 24.34 -4.14 -0.72
CA SER A 280 25.31 -3.05 -0.55
C SER A 280 25.96 -2.60 -1.86
N SER A 281 25.76 -3.34 -2.97
CA SER A 281 26.33 -3.02 -4.28
C SER A 281 25.45 -2.07 -5.12
N ALA A 282 24.16 -1.95 -4.79
CA ALA A 282 23.20 -1.11 -5.48
C ALA A 282 22.45 -0.19 -4.51
N VAL A 283 22.23 1.07 -4.90
CA VAL A 283 21.48 2.04 -4.07
C VAL A 283 19.99 1.69 -4.04
N GLU A 284 19.45 1.34 -5.21
CA GLU A 284 18.04 1.00 -5.42
C GLU A 284 17.91 -0.37 -6.11
N VAL A 285 16.98 -1.19 -5.65
CA VAL A 285 16.77 -2.57 -6.11
C VAL A 285 15.29 -2.91 -6.03
N LEU A 286 14.69 -3.44 -7.09
CA LEU A 286 13.36 -4.04 -7.02
C LEU A 286 13.46 -5.49 -6.52
N PHE A 287 12.62 -5.88 -5.55
CA PHE A 287 12.45 -7.27 -5.15
C PHE A 287 11.25 -7.88 -5.88
N ASP A 288 11.50 -8.92 -6.67
CA ASP A 288 10.53 -9.56 -7.54
C ASP A 288 10.42 -11.07 -7.27
N TYR A 289 9.26 -11.62 -7.60
CA TYR A 289 8.85 -13.00 -7.36
C TYR A 289 9.74 -13.98 -8.14
N HIS A 290 10.15 -15.07 -7.49
CA HIS A 290 10.90 -16.14 -8.17
C HIS A 290 10.10 -16.74 -9.34
N PHE A 291 8.78 -16.88 -9.18
CA PHE A 291 7.84 -17.22 -10.24
C PHE A 291 6.96 -16.02 -10.58
N PRO A 292 7.04 -15.45 -11.81
CA PRO A 292 6.18 -14.33 -12.21
C PRO A 292 4.69 -14.69 -12.13
N ASP A 293 4.29 -15.77 -12.79
CA ASP A 293 3.01 -16.47 -12.56
C ASP A 293 3.27 -17.72 -11.69
N TYR A 294 2.37 -18.03 -10.75
CA TYR A 294 2.43 -19.25 -9.95
C TYR A 294 1.72 -20.45 -10.59
N HIS A 295 0.84 -20.23 -11.57
CA HIS A 295 0.19 -21.31 -12.30
C HIS A 295 1.19 -22.11 -13.15
N GLU A 296 2.17 -21.42 -13.74
CA GLU A 296 3.26 -21.98 -14.55
C GLU A 296 4.45 -22.48 -13.71
N ALA A 297 4.44 -22.28 -12.39
CA ALA A 297 5.54 -22.70 -11.52
C ALA A 297 5.70 -24.24 -11.52
N PRO A 298 6.92 -24.79 -11.57
CA PRO A 298 7.17 -26.22 -11.44
C PRO A 298 6.58 -26.75 -10.13
N ARG A 299 5.87 -27.88 -10.22
CA ARG A 299 5.17 -28.48 -9.07
C ARG A 299 5.86 -29.76 -8.62
N GLY A 300 6.11 -29.87 -7.32
CA GLY A 300 6.54 -31.12 -6.67
C GLY A 300 5.36 -31.79 -5.98
N ASP A 301 5.16 -33.08 -6.19
CA ASP A 301 4.18 -33.86 -5.42
C ASP A 301 4.68 -34.13 -4.00
N ILE A 302 3.79 -34.03 -3.02
CA ILE A 302 3.97 -34.51 -1.66
C ILE A 302 3.21 -35.85 -1.59
N PRO A 303 3.91 -37.00 -1.47
CA PRO A 303 3.25 -38.29 -1.47
C PRO A 303 2.33 -38.42 -0.25
N ALA A 304 1.11 -38.88 -0.47
CA ALA A 304 0.16 -39.15 0.59
C ALA A 304 0.66 -40.30 1.49
N GLY A 305 0.77 -40.02 2.80
CA GLY A 305 1.06 -41.04 3.81
C GLY A 305 -0.12 -42.00 4.04
N PRO A 306 -0.02 -42.90 5.03
CA PRO A 306 -1.19 -43.68 5.45
C PRO A 306 -2.29 -42.74 5.97
N PRO A 307 -3.57 -42.96 5.61
CA PRO A 307 -4.66 -42.12 6.08
C PRO A 307 -4.79 -42.24 7.61
N THR A 308 -4.81 -41.08 8.26
CA THR A 308 -4.81 -40.91 9.72
C THR A 308 -6.16 -40.33 10.15
N ILE A 309 -6.56 -40.58 11.40
CA ILE A 309 -7.74 -39.94 12.02
C ILE A 309 -7.22 -38.86 12.96
N LEU A 310 -7.51 -37.60 12.67
CA LEU A 310 -7.20 -36.45 13.54
C LEU A 310 -8.51 -35.77 13.96
N THR A 311 -8.64 -35.48 15.26
CA THR A 311 -9.79 -34.79 15.83
C THR A 311 -9.41 -33.53 16.61
N ARG A 312 -8.22 -33.48 17.24
CA ARG A 312 -7.79 -32.36 18.10
C ARG A 312 -6.29 -32.07 18.03
N TYR A 313 -5.95 -30.79 17.86
CA TYR A 313 -4.61 -30.26 18.12
C TYR A 313 -4.38 -30.11 19.64
N PRO A 314 -3.16 -30.32 20.17
CA PRO A 314 -2.07 -31.12 19.58
C PRO A 314 -2.20 -32.62 19.92
N ILE A 315 -3.32 -33.03 20.54
CA ILE A 315 -3.47 -34.33 21.24
C ILE A 315 -3.30 -35.52 20.30
N ASP A 316 -3.80 -35.43 19.07
CA ASP A 316 -3.77 -36.53 18.09
C ASP A 316 -2.50 -36.51 17.20
N LEU A 317 -1.54 -35.62 17.49
CA LEU A 317 -0.32 -35.42 16.70
C LEU A 317 0.89 -36.18 17.27
N PRO A 318 1.83 -36.65 16.43
CA PRO A 318 3.09 -37.20 16.88
C PRO A 318 3.97 -36.11 17.54
N ASN A 319 4.78 -36.51 18.52
CA ASN A 319 5.66 -35.61 19.31
C ASN A 319 6.84 -34.98 18.52
N GLN A 320 6.81 -34.96 17.18
CA GLN A 320 7.81 -34.27 16.38
C GLN A 320 7.51 -32.76 16.33
N LYS A 321 8.03 -32.03 17.32
CA LYS A 321 8.15 -30.57 17.22
C LYS A 321 9.39 -30.23 16.39
N GLU A 322 9.19 -29.45 15.33
CA GLU A 322 10.28 -28.91 14.53
C GLU A 322 10.92 -27.72 15.24
N GLU A 323 12.08 -27.95 15.84
CA GLU A 323 12.79 -26.91 16.55
C GLU A 323 13.69 -26.10 15.59
N LEU A 324 13.20 -24.93 15.21
CA LEU A 324 13.95 -23.90 14.49
C LEU A 324 15.17 -23.45 15.33
N GLN A 325 16.34 -23.35 14.70
CA GLN A 325 17.58 -22.89 15.32
C GLN A 325 17.86 -21.43 14.97
N THR A 326 17.85 -21.08 13.68
CA THR A 326 17.94 -19.70 13.20
C THR A 326 17.02 -19.47 12.01
N ALA A 327 16.59 -18.21 11.83
CA ALA A 327 15.89 -17.77 10.64
C ALA A 327 16.34 -16.35 10.25
N GLY A 328 16.32 -16.04 8.96
CA GLY A 328 16.68 -14.72 8.46
C GLY A 328 16.38 -14.53 6.98
N ILE A 329 16.20 -13.27 6.57
CA ILE A 329 15.99 -12.91 5.16
C ILE A 329 17.35 -12.59 4.52
N GLY A 330 17.61 -13.13 3.34
CA GLY A 330 18.79 -12.80 2.53
C GLY A 330 18.46 -12.62 1.05
N LEU A 331 19.43 -12.11 0.28
CA LEU A 331 19.35 -12.11 -1.19
C LEU A 331 19.44 -13.54 -1.72
N GLN A 332 18.59 -13.87 -2.70
CA GLN A 332 18.73 -15.07 -3.54
C GLN A 332 20.04 -14.97 -4.36
N ALA A 333 20.66 -16.12 -4.65
CA ALA A 333 21.87 -16.15 -5.46
C ALA A 333 21.58 -15.74 -6.92
N GLY A 334 22.24 -14.68 -7.40
CA GLY A 334 22.03 -14.13 -8.74
C GLY A 334 23.05 -13.04 -9.10
N SER A 335 22.94 -12.46 -10.29
CA SER A 335 23.89 -11.43 -10.74
C SER A 335 23.70 -10.12 -9.99
N SER A 336 24.77 -9.62 -9.36
CA SER A 336 24.82 -8.31 -8.68
C SER A 336 24.66 -7.11 -9.63
N THR A 337 24.73 -7.32 -10.95
CA THR A 337 24.65 -6.25 -11.97
C THR A 337 23.22 -5.82 -12.33
N SER A 338 22.19 -6.58 -11.95
CA SER A 338 20.79 -6.21 -12.25
C SER A 338 20.28 -5.14 -11.27
N ALA A 339 19.23 -4.40 -11.65
CA ALA A 339 18.43 -3.59 -10.72
C ALA A 339 17.29 -4.40 -10.04
N ILE A 340 17.20 -5.71 -10.32
CA ILE A 340 16.18 -6.63 -9.80
C ILE A 340 16.87 -7.77 -9.02
N ARG A 341 16.26 -8.22 -7.92
CA ARG A 341 16.68 -9.35 -7.08
C ARG A 341 15.46 -10.15 -6.61
N GLY A 342 15.68 -11.39 -6.16
CA GLY A 342 14.79 -12.08 -5.24
C GLY A 342 15.33 -12.03 -3.81
N LEU A 343 14.44 -12.08 -2.82
CA LEU A 343 14.76 -12.34 -1.41
C LEU A 343 14.30 -13.73 -1.02
N GLU A 344 15.08 -14.41 -0.17
CA GLU A 344 14.75 -15.72 0.41
C GLU A 344 14.68 -15.63 1.93
N LEU A 345 13.61 -16.17 2.51
CA LEU A 345 13.59 -16.57 3.91
C LEU A 345 14.41 -17.85 4.03
N ARG A 346 15.46 -17.81 4.84
CA ARG A 346 16.31 -18.95 5.19
C ARG A 346 15.90 -19.45 6.57
N LEU A 347 15.73 -20.76 6.69
CA LEU A 347 15.54 -21.46 7.96
C LEU A 347 16.70 -22.45 8.17
N GLU A 348 17.15 -22.57 9.40
CA GLU A 348 18.11 -23.57 9.87
C GLU A 348 17.43 -24.31 11.04
N PHE A 349 17.26 -25.62 10.93
CA PHE A 349 16.65 -26.47 11.96
C PHE A 349 17.73 -27.08 12.86
N LYS A 350 17.39 -27.44 14.10
CA LYS A 350 18.35 -28.08 15.04
C LYS A 350 18.84 -29.47 14.60
N SER A 351 18.25 -30.07 13.55
CA SER A 351 18.78 -31.26 12.87
C SER A 351 20.04 -30.97 12.03
N GLY A 352 20.30 -29.70 11.71
CA GLY A 352 21.31 -29.26 10.73
C GLY A 352 20.76 -29.06 9.33
N ASP A 353 19.48 -29.35 9.08
CA ASP A 353 18.83 -29.11 7.80
C ASP A 353 18.56 -27.61 7.56
N THR A 354 18.52 -27.20 6.30
CA THR A 354 18.22 -25.81 5.91
C THR A 354 17.16 -25.74 4.82
N ALA A 355 16.16 -24.88 5.00
CA ALA A 355 15.15 -24.57 3.99
C ALA A 355 15.29 -23.14 3.46
N ARG A 356 14.81 -22.91 2.24
CA ARG A 356 14.82 -21.60 1.57
C ARG A 356 13.52 -21.38 0.81
N VAL A 357 12.90 -20.22 1.00
CA VAL A 357 11.59 -19.89 0.41
C VAL A 357 11.59 -18.45 -0.10
N ASP A 358 11.08 -18.22 -1.32
CA ASP A 358 10.98 -16.88 -1.90
C ASP A 358 9.99 -16.01 -1.10
N VAL A 359 10.45 -14.85 -0.64
CA VAL A 359 9.66 -13.89 0.13
C VAL A 359 8.43 -13.40 -0.66
N GLY A 360 8.53 -13.37 -1.99
CA GLY A 360 7.41 -13.10 -2.89
C GLY A 360 6.33 -14.16 -2.79
N GLN A 361 6.71 -15.45 -2.90
CA GLN A 361 5.76 -16.55 -2.75
C GLN A 361 5.13 -16.58 -1.35
N ILE A 362 5.86 -16.29 -0.26
CA ILE A 362 5.27 -16.19 1.11
C ILE A 362 4.13 -15.18 1.14
N ALA A 363 4.38 -13.96 0.65
CA ALA A 363 3.38 -12.90 0.60
C ALA A 363 2.23 -13.21 -0.39
N ARG A 364 2.49 -13.98 -1.45
CA ARG A 364 1.47 -14.46 -2.40
C ARG A 364 0.59 -15.54 -1.76
N GLY A 365 1.18 -16.56 -1.18
CA GLY A 365 0.50 -17.65 -0.48
C GLY A 365 -0.46 -17.16 0.60
N LEU A 366 -0.04 -16.20 1.42
CA LEU A 366 -0.94 -15.56 2.39
C LEU A 366 -2.20 -14.97 1.74
N ARG A 367 -2.06 -14.26 0.62
CA ARG A 367 -3.15 -13.53 -0.02
C ARG A 367 -4.17 -14.44 -0.72
N HIS A 368 -3.74 -15.62 -1.16
CA HIS A 368 -4.60 -16.62 -1.80
C HIS A 368 -5.07 -17.73 -0.84
N SER A 369 -4.40 -17.95 0.29
CA SER A 369 -4.85 -18.91 1.30
C SER A 369 -6.16 -18.48 1.96
N TYR A 370 -6.89 -19.44 2.49
CA TYR A 370 -8.13 -19.22 3.23
C TYR A 370 -7.87 -19.14 4.74
N GLU A 371 -8.89 -18.75 5.49
CA GLU A 371 -8.96 -18.84 6.96
C GLU A 371 -10.17 -19.73 7.30
N ALA A 372 -10.05 -20.59 8.31
CA ALA A 372 -11.15 -21.43 8.79
C ALA A 372 -12.34 -20.58 9.28
N ARG A 373 -13.55 -21.15 9.43
CA ARG A 373 -14.74 -20.41 9.92
C ARG A 373 -14.85 -20.41 11.45
N GLU A 374 -15.30 -19.30 12.03
CA GLU A 374 -15.45 -19.11 13.50
C GLU A 374 -16.63 -19.88 14.14
N GLU A 375 -17.49 -20.56 13.38
CA GLU A 375 -18.76 -21.09 13.91
C GLU A 375 -18.70 -22.50 14.53
N THR A 376 -19.45 -22.65 15.62
CA THR A 376 -19.54 -23.86 16.43
C THR A 376 -20.40 -24.95 15.77
N ARG A 377 -19.76 -26.04 15.32
CA ARG A 377 -20.38 -27.35 15.17
C ARG A 377 -19.44 -28.44 15.66
N ASP A 378 -19.97 -29.42 16.39
CA ASP A 378 -19.31 -30.70 16.63
C ASP A 378 -19.36 -31.53 15.32
N SER A 379 -18.63 -31.08 14.30
CA SER A 379 -18.48 -31.79 13.04
C SER A 379 -17.49 -32.95 13.21
N THR A 380 -17.99 -34.10 13.65
CA THR A 380 -17.25 -35.37 13.60
C THR A 380 -17.10 -35.81 12.14
N THR A 381 -16.05 -35.33 11.49
CA THR A 381 -15.81 -35.53 10.06
C THR A 381 -15.06 -36.83 9.77
N ASN A 382 -15.64 -37.71 8.94
CA ASN A 382 -14.97 -38.89 8.41
C ASN A 382 -14.05 -38.51 7.21
N HIS A 383 -13.15 -37.56 7.44
CA HIS A 383 -12.21 -37.10 6.41
C HIS A 383 -11.08 -38.09 6.21
N THR A 384 -10.62 -38.21 4.96
CA THR A 384 -9.31 -38.83 4.68
C THR A 384 -8.24 -37.77 4.95
N VAL A 385 -7.53 -37.92 6.06
CA VAL A 385 -6.49 -36.97 6.49
C VAL A 385 -5.11 -37.59 6.29
N PHE A 386 -4.23 -36.85 5.63
CA PHE A 386 -2.82 -37.15 5.47
C PHE A 386 -2.02 -36.18 6.33
N LEU A 387 -1.08 -36.69 7.11
CA LEU A 387 -0.25 -35.91 8.02
C LEU A 387 1.16 -35.79 7.44
N HIS A 388 1.72 -34.58 7.47
CA HIS A 388 3.04 -34.27 6.92
C HIS A 388 3.87 -33.45 7.91
N SER A 389 5.18 -33.66 7.96
CA SER A 389 6.08 -32.69 8.60
C SER A 389 6.25 -31.45 7.71
N ALA A 390 6.34 -30.28 8.33
CA ALA A 390 6.66 -29.05 7.61
C ALA A 390 8.09 -29.10 7.05
N SER A 391 9.04 -29.69 7.79
CA SER A 391 10.42 -29.89 7.36
C SER A 391 10.52 -30.76 6.10
N GLU A 392 9.76 -31.85 6.02
CA GLU A 392 9.70 -32.73 4.83
C GLU A 392 9.29 -31.95 3.57
N ILE A 393 8.38 -30.97 3.71
CA ILE A 393 7.90 -30.11 2.63
C ILE A 393 8.92 -28.98 2.32
N LEU A 394 9.47 -28.35 3.36
CA LEU A 394 10.36 -27.19 3.25
C LEU A 394 11.77 -27.54 2.76
N ILE A 395 12.24 -28.77 3.02
CA ILE A 395 13.54 -29.30 2.59
C ILE A 395 13.47 -29.90 1.16
N GLN A 396 12.26 -30.08 0.57
CA GLN A 396 12.11 -30.64 -0.78
C GLN A 396 12.99 -29.90 -1.82
N PRO A 397 13.87 -30.63 -2.55
CA PRO A 397 14.93 -30.01 -3.33
C PRO A 397 14.40 -29.17 -4.50
N GLY A 398 14.98 -27.98 -4.65
CA GLY A 398 14.63 -27.03 -5.72
C GLY A 398 13.53 -26.04 -5.33
N TRP A 399 13.31 -25.09 -6.24
CA TRP A 399 12.45 -23.93 -6.01
C TRP A 399 10.96 -24.16 -6.28
N GLY A 400 10.60 -25.33 -6.81
CA GLY A 400 9.21 -25.66 -7.17
C GLY A 400 8.24 -25.58 -5.98
N LEU A 401 6.98 -25.29 -6.30
CA LEU A 401 5.87 -25.25 -5.35
C LEU A 401 5.35 -26.66 -5.09
N SER A 402 5.07 -26.98 -3.83
CA SER A 402 4.59 -28.30 -3.44
C SER A 402 3.07 -28.41 -3.54
N THR A 403 2.59 -29.54 -4.04
CA THR A 403 1.17 -29.90 -4.21
C THR A 403 0.96 -31.37 -3.83
N ALA A 404 -0.24 -31.91 -3.94
CA ALA A 404 -0.49 -33.34 -3.82
C ALA A 404 -1.50 -33.82 -4.86
N GLU A 405 -1.23 -34.94 -5.52
CA GLU A 405 -2.16 -35.58 -6.47
C GLU A 405 -3.34 -36.27 -5.76
N THR A 406 -3.17 -36.66 -4.48
CA THR A 406 -4.20 -37.37 -3.72
C THR A 406 -5.19 -36.38 -3.07
N ALA A 407 -6.47 -36.44 -3.45
CA ALA A 407 -7.51 -35.64 -2.83
C ALA A 407 -7.74 -36.02 -1.35
N GLY A 408 -7.99 -35.03 -0.50
CA GLY A 408 -8.12 -35.17 0.95
C GLY A 408 -7.59 -33.95 1.69
N PHE A 409 -7.50 -34.05 3.03
CA PHE A 409 -6.93 -33.01 3.88
C PHE A 409 -5.47 -33.32 4.19
N HIS A 410 -4.55 -32.47 3.72
CA HIS A 410 -3.11 -32.59 3.92
C HIS A 410 -2.73 -31.65 5.08
N VAL A 411 -2.74 -32.21 6.29
CA VAL A 411 -2.53 -31.47 7.54
C VAL A 411 -1.03 -31.36 7.83
N ILE A 412 -0.60 -30.12 8.10
CA ILE A 412 0.76 -29.78 8.48
C ILE A 412 0.70 -29.05 9.83
N PRO A 413 1.04 -29.70 10.94
CA PRO A 413 1.01 -29.10 12.26
C PRO A 413 2.24 -28.21 12.48
N VAL A 414 2.04 -27.01 13.03
CA VAL A 414 3.11 -26.03 13.24
C VAL A 414 2.90 -25.30 14.55
N ASP A 415 3.95 -25.16 15.38
CA ASP A 415 3.93 -24.24 16.52
C ASP A 415 4.61 -22.88 16.21
N ASP A 416 5.64 -22.86 15.35
CA ASP A 416 6.43 -21.65 15.04
C ASP A 416 5.83 -20.86 13.85
N PRO A 417 5.43 -19.59 14.03
CA PRO A 417 4.87 -18.78 12.94
C PRO A 417 5.82 -18.58 11.75
N THR A 418 7.14 -18.63 11.95
CA THR A 418 8.14 -18.52 10.88
C THR A 418 8.10 -19.74 9.94
N ILE A 419 7.85 -20.93 10.49
CA ILE A 419 7.66 -22.17 9.72
C ILE A 419 6.34 -22.09 8.94
N ALA A 420 5.26 -21.62 9.58
CA ALA A 420 3.96 -21.44 8.91
C ALA A 420 4.02 -20.41 7.76
N LEU A 421 4.76 -19.31 7.94
CA LEU A 421 5.06 -18.35 6.88
C LEU A 421 5.89 -18.97 5.75
N ALA A 422 6.90 -19.81 6.06
CA ALA A 422 7.68 -20.49 5.05
C ALA A 422 6.83 -21.49 4.23
N LEU A 423 5.92 -22.23 4.87
CA LEU A 423 4.99 -23.13 4.19
C LEU A 423 4.10 -22.39 3.18
N LEU A 424 3.58 -21.21 3.53
CA LEU A 424 2.79 -20.39 2.61
C LEU A 424 3.55 -20.03 1.32
N GLY A 425 4.89 -19.92 1.36
CA GLY A 425 5.69 -19.67 0.15
C GLY A 425 6.21 -20.93 -0.55
N LYS A 426 6.07 -22.12 0.05
CA LYS A 426 6.47 -23.40 -0.53
C LYS A 426 5.30 -24.18 -1.12
N LEU A 427 4.10 -24.09 -0.53
CA LEU A 427 2.87 -24.73 -1.03
C LEU A 427 2.29 -24.00 -2.25
N TYR A 428 1.59 -24.73 -3.13
CA TYR A 428 0.85 -24.14 -4.24
C TYR A 428 -0.35 -23.30 -3.73
N PRO A 429 -0.39 -21.96 -3.95
CA PRO A 429 -1.28 -21.05 -3.22
C PRO A 429 -2.80 -21.25 -3.29
N ARG A 430 -3.31 -22.14 -4.15
CA ARG A 430 -4.73 -22.22 -4.51
C ARG A 430 -5.64 -22.82 -3.43
N ASN A 431 -5.17 -23.79 -2.66
CA ASN A 431 -6.01 -24.55 -1.74
C ASN A 431 -5.35 -24.75 -0.36
N VAL A 432 -4.69 -23.69 0.13
CA VAL A 432 -4.05 -23.65 1.46
C VAL A 432 -5.00 -22.96 2.44
N ILE A 433 -5.20 -23.54 3.63
CA ILE A 433 -6.11 -23.07 4.67
C ILE A 433 -5.30 -22.86 5.95
N LEU A 434 -5.50 -21.71 6.60
CA LEU A 434 -4.94 -21.40 7.92
C LEU A 434 -5.97 -21.76 9.01
N LEU A 435 -5.56 -22.62 9.95
CA LEU A 435 -6.38 -23.12 11.06
C LEU A 435 -5.65 -22.84 12.39
N PRO A 436 -6.21 -22.00 13.28
CA PRO A 436 -5.69 -21.78 14.63
C PRO A 436 -5.53 -23.07 15.46
N ASN A 437 -4.61 -23.06 16.43
CA ASN A 437 -4.30 -24.26 17.24
C ASN A 437 -5.34 -24.58 18.34
N ASP A 438 -6.29 -23.68 18.58
CA ASP A 438 -7.46 -23.84 19.44
C ASP A 438 -8.73 -24.27 18.66
N GLU A 439 -8.64 -24.42 17.34
CA GLU A 439 -9.75 -24.81 16.45
C GLU A 439 -9.66 -26.26 15.94
N GLN A 440 -10.78 -26.75 15.41
CA GLN A 440 -10.96 -28.14 14.95
C GLN A 440 -10.93 -28.24 13.42
N LEU A 441 -10.41 -29.35 12.88
CA LEU A 441 -10.28 -29.57 11.43
C LEU A 441 -11.61 -29.40 10.66
N GLY A 442 -12.74 -29.77 11.27
CA GLY A 442 -14.09 -29.60 10.71
C GLY A 442 -14.52 -28.15 10.43
N GLN A 443 -13.76 -27.14 10.89
CA GLN A 443 -13.96 -25.73 10.56
C GLN A 443 -13.36 -25.36 9.18
N THR A 444 -12.76 -26.33 8.49
CA THR A 444 -12.17 -26.19 7.14
C THR A 444 -12.98 -26.88 6.02
N ASP A 445 -14.09 -27.55 6.36
CA ASP A 445 -14.95 -28.28 5.43
C ASP A 445 -15.43 -27.42 4.25
N ASP A 446 -16.25 -26.40 4.54
CA ASP A 446 -16.81 -25.46 3.57
C ASP A 446 -15.81 -24.36 3.14
N VAL A 447 -14.51 -24.67 3.09
CA VAL A 447 -13.41 -23.73 2.84
C VAL A 447 -12.44 -24.30 1.79
N GLY A 448 -11.96 -23.46 0.88
CA GLY A 448 -11.13 -23.88 -0.25
C GLY A 448 -11.93 -24.49 -1.41
N GLU A 449 -11.27 -25.31 -2.23
CA GLU A 449 -11.86 -26.06 -3.35
C GLU A 449 -11.96 -27.55 -3.00
N ASP A 450 -13.13 -28.16 -3.22
CA ASP A 450 -13.42 -29.54 -2.79
C ASP A 450 -12.85 -30.64 -3.71
N SER A 451 -12.46 -30.28 -4.94
CA SER A 451 -11.99 -31.21 -5.97
C SER A 451 -10.48 -31.45 -5.96
N GLU A 452 -9.73 -30.75 -5.11
CA GLU A 452 -8.26 -30.80 -5.06
C GLU A 452 -7.78 -30.99 -3.61
N ALA A 453 -6.52 -31.38 -3.41
CA ALA A 453 -5.93 -31.52 -2.08
C ALA A 453 -6.05 -30.21 -1.27
N LYS A 454 -6.65 -30.28 -0.07
CA LYS A 454 -6.77 -29.15 0.86
C LYS A 454 -5.59 -29.17 1.83
N PHE A 455 -4.64 -28.26 1.69
CA PHE A 455 -3.51 -28.14 2.62
C PHE A 455 -3.93 -27.32 3.84
N VAL A 456 -3.85 -27.89 5.04
CA VAL A 456 -4.22 -27.21 6.29
C VAL A 456 -2.97 -27.00 7.13
N ILE A 457 -2.55 -25.74 7.27
CA ILE A 457 -1.53 -25.34 8.23
C ILE A 457 -2.25 -25.16 9.57
N TRP A 458 -2.02 -26.09 10.51
CA TRP A 458 -2.71 -26.13 11.80
C TRP A 458 -1.76 -25.63 12.90
N GLY A 459 -2.08 -24.47 13.48
CA GLY A 459 -1.17 -23.74 14.35
C GLY A 459 -0.22 -22.79 13.59
N GLY A 460 0.79 -22.27 14.31
CA GLY A 460 1.68 -21.21 13.83
C GLY A 460 0.98 -19.88 13.49
N PHE A 461 -0.32 -19.79 13.81
CA PHE A 461 -1.26 -18.78 13.34
C PHE A 461 -2.39 -18.61 14.37
N LYS A 462 -2.94 -17.40 14.47
CA LYS A 462 -4.10 -17.07 15.33
C LYS A 462 -5.06 -16.11 14.62
N ARG A 463 -6.32 -16.07 15.06
CA ARG A 463 -7.28 -15.07 14.55
C ARG A 463 -6.93 -13.65 14.98
N GLY A 464 -7.39 -12.68 14.18
CA GLY A 464 -7.29 -11.25 14.47
C GLY A 464 -7.14 -10.38 13.22
N GLY A 465 -7.53 -9.11 13.31
CA GLY A 465 -7.37 -8.15 12.22
C GLY A 465 -8.13 -8.52 10.95
N LEU A 466 -7.43 -8.52 9.80
CA LEU A 466 -8.02 -8.77 8.47
C LEU A 466 -7.72 -10.17 7.90
N LYS A 467 -6.69 -10.84 8.42
CA LYS A 467 -6.14 -12.09 7.89
C LYS A 467 -5.34 -12.89 8.93
N GLY A 468 -5.70 -12.72 10.21
CA GLY A 468 -5.06 -13.34 11.37
C GLY A 468 -3.81 -12.63 11.92
N VAL A 469 -3.00 -13.42 12.62
CA VAL A 469 -1.81 -13.03 13.38
C VAL A 469 -0.76 -14.15 13.24
N PHE A 470 0.49 -13.78 12.93
CA PHE A 470 1.68 -14.64 13.02
C PHE A 470 2.61 -14.08 14.11
#